data_AF-A0A257JDN2-F1
#
_entry.id   AF-A0A257JDN2-F1
#
_cell.length_a   1.000
_cell.length_b   1.000
_cell.length_c   1.000
_cell.angle_alpha   90.00
_cell.angle_beta   90.00
_cell.angle_gamma   90.00
#
_symmetry.space_group_name_H-M   'P 1'
#
loop_
_entity.id
_entity.type
_entity.pdbx_description
1 polymer ?
#
loop_
_entity_poly.entity_id
_entity_poly.type
_entity_poly.pdbx_seq_one_letter_code
_entity_poly.pdbx_strand_id
1 'polypeptide(L)' 'MTSDPLIEIDHVTFGYDASRTILNDVSLRFARGKVTAVLGGSGCGKTT' A
#
# COMPACT_ATOMS: atom_id res chain seq x y z
N MET A 1 14.24 17.96 4.86
CA MET A 1 12.82 18.37 4.92
C MET A 1 11.98 17.22 4.40
N THR A 2 11.46 16.39 5.30
CA THR A 2 10.58 15.28 4.93
C THR A 2 9.23 15.90 4.56
N SER A 3 8.89 15.87 3.27
CA SER A 3 7.59 16.30 2.76
C SER A 3 6.50 15.50 3.47
N ASP A 4 5.56 16.19 4.11
CA ASP A 4 4.36 15.59 4.67
C ASP A 4 3.65 14.73 3.59
N PRO A 5 3.45 13.41 3.81
CA PRO A 5 2.80 12.58 2.83
C PRO A 5 1.36 13.06 2.58
N LEU A 6 0.93 13.06 1.32
CA LEU A 6 -0.47 13.29 0.98
C LEU A 6 -1.34 12.10 1.40
N ILE A 7 -0.79 10.89 1.25
CA ILE A 7 -1.42 9.63 1.64
C ILE A 7 -0.36 8.81 2.37
N GLU A 8 -0.74 8.25 3.52
CA GLU A 8 0.07 7.31 4.29
C GLU A 8 -0.72 6.02 4.53
N ILE A 9 -0.06 4.90 4.28
CA ILE A 9 -0.45 3.55 4.66
C ILE A 9 0.53 3.17 5.77
N ASP A 10 0.02 2.82 6.94
CA ASP A 10 0.83 2.56 8.14
C ASP A 10 0.49 1.18 8.71
N HIS A 11 1.43 0.24 8.60
CA HIS A 11 1.34 -1.11 9.15
C HIS A 11 0.03 -1.86 8.82
N VAL A 12 -0.44 -1.73 7.57
CA VAL A 12 -1.71 -2.29 7.14
C VAL A 12 -1.58 -3.78 6.84
N THR A 13 -2.43 -4.58 7.49
CA THR A 13 -2.67 -5.99 7.17
C THR A 13 -4.11 -6.16 6.72
N PHE A 14 -4.32 -6.77 5.54
CA PHE A 14 -5.63 -6.87 4.92
C PHE A 14 -5.84 -8.22 4.21
N GLY A 15 -7.06 -8.73 4.27
CA GLY A 15 -7.60 -9.83 3.46
C GLY A 15 -9.11 -9.70 3.37
N TYR A 16 -9.73 -10.18 2.28
CA TYR A 16 -11.19 -10.14 2.11
C TYR A 16 -11.93 -11.09 3.04
N ASP A 17 -11.26 -12.15 3.48
CA ASP A 17 -11.76 -13.12 4.44
C ASP A 17 -10.64 -13.49 5.43
N ALA A 18 -11.01 -14.10 6.55
CA ALA A 18 -10.08 -14.45 7.62
C ALA A 18 -9.12 -15.60 7.25
N SER A 19 -9.38 -16.32 6.14
CA SER A 19 -8.58 -17.48 5.74
C SER A 19 -7.33 -17.07 4.95
N ARG A 20 -7.31 -15.87 4.37
CA ARG A 20 -6.20 -15.42 3.52
C ARG A 20 -5.85 -13.94 3.69
N THR A 21 -4.64 -13.70 4.18
CA THR A 21 -3.98 -12.39 4.13
C THR A 21 -3.47 -12.08 2.72
N ILE A 22 -3.79 -10.89 2.21
CA ILE A 22 -3.36 -10.39 0.89
C ILE A 22 -2.27 -9.33 1.04
N LEU A 23 -2.45 -8.38 1.97
CA LEU A 23 -1.43 -7.42 2.39
C LEU A 23 -1.00 -7.77 3.80
N ASN A 24 0.30 -7.86 4.05
CA ASN A 24 0.85 -8.21 5.36
C ASN A 24 1.84 -7.14 5.80
N ASP A 25 1.46 -6.38 6.83
CA ASP A 25 2.27 -5.31 7.44
C ASP A 25 2.87 -4.32 6.43
N VAL A 26 2.04 -3.76 5.57
CA VAL A 26 2.47 -2.86 4.49
C VAL A 26 2.47 -1.41 4.98
N SER A 27 3.61 -0.72 4.81
CA SER A 27 3.75 0.72 5.05
C SER A 27 4.24 1.45 3.79
N LEU A 28 3.50 2.46 3.35
CA LEU A 28 3.76 3.22 2.12
C LEU A 28 3.43 4.70 2.32
N ARG A 29 4.21 5.59 1.70
CA ARG A 29 4.01 7.04 1.76
C ARG A 29 3.99 7.63 0.36
N PHE A 30 2.94 8.40 0.06
CA PHE A 30 2.77 9.05 -1.24
C PHE A 30 2.89 10.56 -1.06
N ALA A 31 3.90 11.17 -1.68
CA ALA A 31 4.14 12.60 -1.58
C ALA A 31 3.15 13.42 -2.42
N ARG A 32 2.81 14.62 -1.94
CA ARG A 32 1.93 15.55 -2.66
C ARG A 32 2.55 15.97 -4.00
N GLY A 33 1.73 16.00 -5.07
CA GLY A 33 2.14 16.44 -6.40
C GLY A 33 3.10 15.49 -7.12
N LYS A 34 3.21 14.24 -6.66
CA LYS A 34 4.02 13.19 -7.31
C LYS A 34 3.13 12.12 -7.93
N VAL A 35 3.51 11.68 -9.12
CA VAL A 35 2.98 10.46 -9.73
C VAL A 35 3.76 9.28 -9.15
N THR A 36 3.05 8.32 -8.55
CA THR A 36 3.65 7.11 -7.98
C THR A 36 3.06 5.90 -8.67
N ALA A 37 3.91 4.96 -9.12
CA ALA A 37 3.48 3.72 -9.74
C ALA A 37 3.61 2.56 -8.75
N VAL A 38 2.56 1.75 -8.63
CA VAL A 38 2.56 0.49 -7.87
C VAL A 38 2.67 -0.66 -8.86
N LEU A 39 3.79 -1.39 -8.81
CA LEU A 39 4.13 -2.44 -9.77
C LEU A 39 4.29 -3.80 -9.06
N GLY A 40 4.10 -4.89 -9.80
CA GLY A 40 4.20 -6.25 -9.26
C GLY A 40 3.44 -7.27 -10.10
N GLY A 41 3.71 -8.57 -9.89
CA GLY A 41 3.09 -9.67 -10.64
C GLY A 41 1.57 -9.75 -10.47
N SER A 42 0.88 -10.50 -11.34
CA SER A 42 -0.57 -10.72 -11.20
C SER A 42 -0.88 -11.41 -9.85
N GLY A 43 -1.94 -10.97 -9.18
CA GLY A 43 -2.37 -11.54 -7.89
C GLY A 43 -1.57 -11.11 -6.65
N CYS A 44 -0.62 -10.18 -6.75
CA CYS A 44 0.19 -9.74 -5.61
C CYS A 44 -0.47 -8.66 -4.71
N GLY A 45 -1.77 -8.38 -4.88
CA GLY A 45 -2.51 -7.46 -3.99
C GLY A 45 -2.49 -5.96 -4.38
N LYS A 46 -2.15 -5.59 -5.63
CA LYS A 46 -2.09 -4.16 -6.04
C LYS A 46 -3.46 -3.46 -6.13
N THR A 47 -4.51 -4.20 -6.46
CA THR A 47 -5.89 -3.67 -6.63
C THR A 47 -6.74 -3.89 -5.37
N THR A 48 -6.20 -4.68 -4.46
CA THR A 48 -6.83 -5.09 -3.21
C THR A 48 -6.64 -4.00 -2.17
#